data_AF-A0A1Q4F202-F1
#
_entry.id   AF-A0A1Q4F202-F1
#
_cell.length_a   1.000
_cell.length_b   1.000
_cell.length_c   1.000
_cell.angle_alpha   90.00
_cell.angle_beta   90.00
_cell.angle_gamma   90.00
#
_symmetry.space_group_name_H-M   'P 1'
#
loop_
_entity.id
_entity.type
_entity.pdbx_description
1 polymer ?
#
loop_
_entity_poly.entity_id
_entity_poly.type
_entity_poly.pdbx_seq_one_letter_code
_entity_poly.pdbx_strand_id
1 'polypeptide(L)'
;MLLVSSPASHAQEKYQATWESLKTYQIPDWFRDAKFGIFIHWGVYSVPAFGSEWYPRNMYEQGSKEFKHHIETYGPQKKFGYKDFIPMFKAEKFDPAAWVALFKKAGAKYVVPVAEHHDGFQMYKSALSKWNAFEMGPRRDVLGELAAEIKKQGLIFGLSSHRIEHWFFMNGGKHFDSDVLDPANATLYGPAREENETPSPEFMNNWLLRCTELVDNYKPQLFWFDWWIEQPAMDPYRKSFASYYYNKGLEWNKGVVLNYKNVSFPEKAAVLDLERGKLGGIREPAWQTDDAIGNESWGYAAGNTFKSAQYVITNLIDIVSKNGNLLLNIGPRSDGTITEEETQTLLGTGKWLDINGEAIYGTRPWKIYGEGPTQSASGSFADQKVPFTAKDIRFTTKGNILYAIAMGQPATNTTIKTLGAKAGNGVIASVEIIGSDEKISWKQEADALVIKPSKSYPSENAVVYKISFKK
;
A
#
# COMPACT_ATOMS: atom_id res chain seq x y z
N MET A 1 -21.47 -40.82 -29.88
CA MET A 1 -20.77 -39.52 -30.05
C MET A 1 -21.56 -38.47 -29.30
N LEU A 2 -21.13 -38.10 -28.09
CA LEU A 2 -21.69 -36.97 -27.35
C LEU A 2 -20.66 -35.84 -27.48
N LEU A 3 -21.01 -34.83 -28.27
CA LEU A 3 -20.24 -33.61 -28.44
C LEU A 3 -20.26 -32.83 -27.14
N VAL A 4 -19.11 -32.74 -26.48
CA VAL A 4 -18.86 -31.82 -25.37
C VAL A 4 -18.75 -30.43 -25.98
N SER A 5 -19.71 -29.55 -25.70
CA SER A 5 -19.61 -28.13 -26.04
C SER A 5 -18.52 -27.49 -25.18
N SER A 6 -17.39 -27.11 -25.80
CA SER A 6 -16.44 -26.19 -25.17
C SER A 6 -17.14 -24.85 -24.87
N PRO A 7 -16.88 -24.21 -23.71
CA PRO A 7 -17.42 -22.88 -23.46
C PRO A 7 -16.79 -21.90 -24.47
N ALA A 8 -17.64 -21.11 -25.11
CA ALA A 8 -17.21 -20.05 -26.00
C ALA A 8 -16.30 -19.09 -25.23
N SER A 9 -15.05 -18.99 -25.66
CA SER A 9 -14.14 -17.90 -25.31
C SER A 9 -14.82 -16.60 -25.75
N HIS A 10 -15.45 -15.90 -24.81
CA HIS A 10 -15.78 -14.50 -25.03
C HIS A 10 -14.44 -13.78 -25.02
N ALA A 11 -13.94 -13.41 -26.21
CA ALA A 11 -12.85 -12.46 -26.30
C ALA A 11 -13.28 -11.22 -25.51
N GLN A 12 -12.64 -10.97 -24.36
CA GLN A 12 -12.97 -9.83 -23.52
C GLN A 12 -12.78 -8.57 -24.38
N GLU A 13 -13.85 -7.80 -24.56
CA GLU A 13 -13.81 -6.58 -25.37
C GLU A 13 -12.73 -5.65 -24.82
N LYS A 14 -11.99 -5.00 -25.72
CA LYS A 14 -11.00 -3.99 -25.32
C LYS A 14 -11.69 -2.86 -24.58
N TYR A 15 -11.06 -2.38 -23.52
CA TYR A 15 -11.52 -1.20 -22.80
C TYR A 15 -11.39 0.05 -23.67
N GLN A 16 -12.44 0.86 -23.69
CA GLN A 16 -12.45 2.18 -24.32
C GLN A 16 -12.25 3.26 -23.25
N ALA A 17 -11.79 4.44 -23.67
CA ALA A 17 -11.58 5.59 -22.77
C ALA A 17 -12.90 6.28 -22.38
N THR A 18 -13.88 5.51 -21.90
CA THR A 18 -15.19 5.96 -21.43
C THR A 18 -15.48 5.34 -20.07
N TRP A 19 -16.23 6.03 -19.21
CA TRP A 19 -16.55 5.48 -17.88
C TRP A 19 -17.45 4.26 -17.96
N GLU A 20 -18.32 4.20 -18.98
CA GLU A 20 -19.18 3.07 -19.28
C GLU A 20 -18.35 1.80 -19.53
N SER A 21 -17.31 1.90 -20.36
CA SER A 21 -16.42 0.78 -20.64
C SER A 21 -15.56 0.42 -19.42
N LEU A 22 -14.96 1.41 -18.75
CA LEU A 22 -14.05 1.18 -17.63
C LEU A 22 -14.74 0.58 -16.40
N LYS A 23 -16.03 0.86 -16.16
CA LYS A 23 -16.81 0.25 -15.07
C LYS A 23 -17.07 -1.25 -15.23
N THR A 24 -16.74 -1.83 -16.37
CA THR A 24 -16.78 -3.29 -16.57
C THR A 24 -15.57 -4.02 -15.96
N TYR A 25 -14.54 -3.26 -15.54
CA TYR A 25 -13.34 -3.75 -14.87
C TYR A 25 -13.67 -4.68 -13.69
N GLN A 26 -12.89 -5.74 -13.57
CA GLN A 26 -12.98 -6.70 -12.47
C GLN A 26 -11.66 -6.71 -11.70
N ILE A 27 -11.75 -6.56 -10.38
CA ILE A 27 -10.59 -6.70 -9.50
C ILE A 27 -10.09 -8.14 -9.57
N PRO A 28 -8.83 -8.39 -9.94
CA PRO A 28 -8.33 -9.74 -10.12
C PRO A 28 -8.24 -10.50 -8.79
N ASP A 29 -8.49 -11.81 -8.83
CA ASP A 29 -8.50 -12.63 -7.62
C ASP A 29 -7.15 -12.65 -6.90
N TRP A 30 -6.03 -12.58 -7.63
CA TRP A 30 -4.70 -12.49 -6.99
C TRP A 30 -4.62 -11.33 -6.00
N PHE A 31 -5.25 -10.19 -6.33
CA PHE A 31 -5.23 -9.01 -5.46
C PHE A 31 -6.10 -9.26 -4.24
N ARG A 32 -7.31 -9.78 -4.46
CA ARG A 32 -8.23 -10.15 -3.37
C ARG A 32 -7.65 -11.23 -2.47
N ASP A 33 -6.76 -12.07 -2.96
CA ASP A 33 -6.13 -13.16 -2.21
C ASP A 33 -4.83 -12.74 -1.51
N ALA A 34 -4.16 -11.70 -2.01
CA ALA A 34 -2.86 -11.23 -1.55
C ALA A 34 -2.87 -10.65 -0.14
N LYS A 35 -3.86 -9.82 0.19
CA LYS A 35 -4.10 -9.16 1.50
C LYS A 35 -3.04 -8.20 2.02
N PHE A 36 -1.76 -8.50 1.81
CA PHE A 36 -0.64 -7.77 2.39
C PHE A 36 0.44 -7.51 1.33
N GLY A 37 0.82 -6.24 1.19
CA GLY A 37 1.89 -5.79 0.31
C GLY A 37 2.79 -4.76 0.98
N ILE A 38 3.92 -4.44 0.33
CA ILE A 38 4.90 -3.45 0.79
C ILE A 38 4.90 -2.23 -0.12
N PHE A 39 4.78 -1.03 0.45
CA PHE A 39 5.06 0.25 -0.20
C PHE A 39 6.49 0.70 0.16
N ILE A 40 7.15 1.45 -0.70
CA ILE A 40 8.51 1.94 -0.44
C ILE A 40 8.62 3.40 -0.90
N HIS A 41 8.65 4.33 0.06
CA HIS A 41 8.98 5.74 -0.18
C HIS A 41 10.48 5.94 0.00
N TRP A 42 11.22 5.84 -1.10
CA TRP A 42 12.66 6.00 -1.14
C TRP A 42 13.08 6.82 -2.37
N GLY A 43 13.92 7.83 -2.15
CA GLY A 43 14.38 8.71 -3.21
C GLY A 43 15.35 9.76 -2.70
N VAL A 44 15.56 10.81 -3.49
CA VAL A 44 16.48 11.91 -3.15
C VAL A 44 16.06 12.61 -1.84
N TYR A 45 14.75 12.67 -1.57
CA TYR A 45 14.19 13.18 -0.31
C TYR A 45 14.61 12.39 0.94
N SER A 46 15.16 11.18 0.81
CA SER A 46 15.73 10.41 1.92
C SER A 46 17.12 10.91 2.35
N VAL A 47 17.82 11.70 1.51
CA VAL A 47 19.16 12.24 1.80
C VAL A 47 19.17 13.19 3.00
N PRO A 48 18.32 14.24 3.05
CA PRO A 48 18.33 15.18 4.17
C PRO A 48 17.91 14.53 5.50
N ALA A 49 17.22 13.38 5.47
CA ALA A 49 16.77 12.64 6.64
C ALA A 49 16.00 13.49 7.67
N PHE A 50 15.25 14.50 7.19
CA PHE A 50 14.58 15.49 8.02
C PHE A 50 13.17 15.77 7.50
N GLY A 51 12.22 15.98 8.42
CA GLY A 51 10.83 16.29 8.06
C GLY A 51 10.11 15.05 7.53
N SER A 52 9.95 14.98 6.21
CA SER A 52 9.32 13.85 5.53
C SER A 52 9.76 13.75 4.07
N GLU A 53 9.17 12.85 3.29
CA GLU A 53 9.26 12.83 1.82
C GLU A 53 8.77 14.13 1.16
N TRP A 54 8.12 15.02 1.91
CA TRP A 54 7.78 16.39 1.51
C TRP A 54 8.85 17.44 1.82
N TYR A 55 10.02 17.04 2.34
CA TYR A 55 11.16 17.94 2.48
C TYR A 55 11.48 18.77 1.22
N PRO A 56 11.43 18.22 -0.03
CA PRO A 56 11.75 18.98 -1.23
C PRO A 56 10.81 20.17 -1.47
N ARG A 57 9.57 20.08 -0.99
CA ARG A 57 8.61 21.18 -0.98
C ARG A 57 8.89 22.12 0.19
N ASN A 58 8.84 21.55 1.41
CA ASN A 58 8.84 22.32 2.65
C ASN A 58 10.15 23.09 2.88
N MET A 59 11.26 22.65 2.30
CA MET A 59 12.53 23.41 2.34
C MET A 59 12.47 24.75 1.62
N TYR A 60 11.45 24.99 0.77
CA TYR A 60 11.18 26.28 0.13
C TYR A 60 10.00 27.05 0.75
N GLU A 61 9.32 26.48 1.74
CA GLU A 61 8.22 27.17 2.44
C GLU A 61 8.79 28.05 3.56
N GLN A 62 8.90 29.36 3.30
CA GLN A 62 9.51 30.30 4.25
C GLN A 62 8.84 30.23 5.62
N GLY A 63 9.64 29.96 6.66
CA GLY A 63 9.19 29.87 8.04
C GLY A 63 8.90 28.44 8.54
N SER A 64 8.81 27.45 7.64
CA SER A 64 8.70 26.03 8.01
C SER A 64 9.92 25.55 8.80
N LYS A 65 9.78 24.40 9.48
CA LYS A 65 10.90 23.76 10.18
C LYS A 65 11.98 23.29 9.20
N GLU A 66 11.57 22.79 8.03
CA GLU A 66 12.44 22.31 6.96
C GLU A 66 13.25 23.45 6.34
N PHE A 67 12.63 24.60 6.08
CA PHE A 67 13.29 25.79 5.56
C PHE A 67 14.39 26.28 6.49
N LYS A 68 14.09 26.37 7.80
CA LYS A 68 15.08 26.78 8.83
C LYS A 68 16.22 25.77 8.93
N HIS A 69 15.88 24.49 9.07
CA HIS A 69 16.87 23.41 9.11
C HIS A 69 17.76 23.40 7.87
N HIS A 70 17.19 23.67 6.68
CA HIS A 70 17.94 23.72 5.43
C HIS A 70 18.99 24.83 5.44
N ILE A 71 18.61 26.04 5.85
CA ILE A 71 19.53 27.17 5.97
C ILE A 71 20.63 26.89 7.00
N GLU A 72 20.27 26.33 8.15
CA GLU A 72 21.22 26.04 9.23
C GLU A 72 22.23 24.94 8.85
N THR A 73 21.81 23.95 8.04
CA THR A 73 22.60 22.75 7.73
C THR A 73 23.36 22.86 6.42
N TYR A 74 22.73 23.39 5.37
CA TYR A 74 23.25 23.40 4.00
C TYR A 74 23.49 24.81 3.46
N GLY A 75 22.81 25.80 4.04
CA GLY A 75 22.87 27.21 3.62
C GLY A 75 21.64 27.64 2.80
N PRO A 76 21.66 28.87 2.26
CA PRO A 76 20.54 29.40 1.49
C PRO A 76 20.21 28.56 0.26
N GLN A 77 18.92 28.41 -0.05
CA GLN A 77 18.39 27.55 -1.12
C GLN A 77 18.93 27.90 -2.52
N LYS A 78 19.30 29.16 -2.74
CA LYS A 78 19.98 29.58 -3.98
C LYS A 78 21.38 28.99 -4.16
N LYS A 79 22.10 28.77 -3.05
CA LYS A 79 23.46 28.23 -3.06
C LYS A 79 23.47 26.72 -2.98
N PHE A 80 22.57 26.17 -2.17
CA PHE A 80 22.34 24.74 -2.05
C PHE A 80 20.84 24.53 -2.14
N GLY A 81 20.37 24.02 -3.27
CA GLY A 81 18.96 23.72 -3.48
C GLY A 81 18.72 22.22 -3.55
N TYR A 82 17.47 21.83 -3.79
CA TYR A 82 17.08 20.43 -3.74
C TYR A 82 17.87 19.55 -4.74
N LYS A 83 18.18 20.08 -5.93
CA LYS A 83 19.03 19.42 -6.94
C LYS A 83 20.39 18.98 -6.39
N ASP A 84 20.92 19.65 -5.37
CA ASP A 84 22.25 19.39 -4.83
C ASP A 84 22.27 18.16 -3.93
N PHE A 85 21.10 17.65 -3.52
CA PHE A 85 20.99 16.34 -2.89
C PHE A 85 21.07 15.17 -3.88
N ILE A 86 20.79 15.38 -5.16
CA ILE A 86 20.83 14.32 -6.18
C ILE A 86 22.19 13.61 -6.24
N PRO A 87 23.35 14.30 -6.32
CA PRO A 87 24.66 13.63 -6.31
C PRO A 87 25.00 12.96 -4.96
N MET A 88 24.30 13.30 -3.88
CA MET A 88 24.45 12.68 -2.56
C MET A 88 23.62 11.41 -2.41
N PHE A 89 22.56 11.24 -3.21
CA PHE A 89 21.77 10.01 -3.26
C PHE A 89 22.50 8.93 -4.06
N LYS A 90 23.38 8.17 -3.39
CA LYS A 90 24.24 7.17 -4.06
C LYS A 90 23.71 5.74 -4.02
N ALA A 91 22.80 5.41 -3.08
CA ALA A 91 22.29 4.05 -2.90
C ALA A 91 23.40 2.97 -2.79
N GLU A 92 24.51 3.30 -2.12
CA GLU A 92 25.75 2.50 -2.12
C GLU A 92 25.62 1.12 -1.45
N LYS A 93 24.58 0.93 -0.62
CA LYS A 93 24.23 -0.34 0.05
C LYS A 93 22.90 -0.90 -0.44
N PHE A 94 22.33 -0.37 -1.52
CA PHE A 94 21.09 -0.88 -2.08
C PHE A 94 21.29 -2.27 -2.69
N ASP A 95 20.64 -3.25 -2.06
CA ASP A 95 20.58 -4.65 -2.48
C ASP A 95 19.10 -5.06 -2.67
N PRO A 96 18.60 -5.13 -3.92
CA PRO A 96 17.23 -5.53 -4.19
C PRO A 96 16.94 -6.96 -3.75
N ALA A 97 17.92 -7.88 -3.76
CA ALA A 97 17.71 -9.26 -3.35
C ALA A 97 17.48 -9.36 -1.84
N ALA A 98 18.26 -8.63 -1.05
CA ALA A 98 18.07 -8.55 0.39
C ALA A 98 16.72 -7.91 0.76
N TRP A 99 16.33 -6.83 0.09
CA TRP A 99 15.04 -6.17 0.29
C TRP A 99 13.88 -7.12 0.01
N VAL A 100 13.85 -7.73 -1.17
CA VAL A 100 12.75 -8.63 -1.57
C VAL A 100 12.69 -9.87 -0.68
N ALA A 101 13.84 -10.41 -0.25
CA ALA A 101 13.88 -11.51 0.70
C ALA A 101 13.28 -11.12 2.06
N LEU A 102 13.54 -9.92 2.55
CA LEU A 102 12.92 -9.38 3.77
C LEU A 102 11.39 -9.25 3.59
N PHE A 103 10.92 -8.68 2.48
CA PHE A 103 9.48 -8.50 2.23
C PHE A 103 8.75 -9.84 2.12
N LYS A 104 9.39 -10.84 1.48
CA LYS A 104 8.86 -12.19 1.41
C LYS A 104 8.77 -12.84 2.79
N LYS A 105 9.80 -12.69 3.63
CA LYS A 105 9.80 -13.14 5.03
C LYS A 105 8.74 -12.42 5.87
N ALA A 106 8.44 -11.16 5.57
CA ALA A 106 7.36 -10.42 6.20
C ALA A 106 5.96 -10.92 5.83
N GLY A 107 5.85 -11.81 4.83
CA GLY A 107 4.58 -12.36 4.33
C GLY A 107 3.97 -11.56 3.18
N ALA A 108 4.64 -10.55 2.64
CA ALA A 108 4.11 -9.76 1.53
C ALA A 108 3.84 -10.64 0.30
N LYS A 109 2.80 -10.31 -0.47
CA LYS A 109 2.47 -10.96 -1.76
C LYS A 109 2.70 -10.05 -2.95
N TYR A 110 2.79 -8.74 -2.71
CA TYR A 110 3.09 -7.74 -3.72
C TYR A 110 3.93 -6.61 -3.13
N VAL A 111 4.68 -5.91 -3.99
CA VAL A 111 5.56 -4.81 -3.62
C VAL A 111 5.37 -3.68 -4.61
N VAL A 112 5.24 -2.46 -4.11
CA VAL A 112 4.93 -1.25 -4.86
C VAL A 112 5.99 -0.20 -4.50
N PRO A 113 7.10 -0.09 -5.23
CA PRO A 113 8.05 1.00 -5.03
C PRO A 113 7.50 2.31 -5.62
N VAL A 114 7.83 3.45 -5.01
CA VAL A 114 7.57 4.76 -5.63
C VAL A 114 8.51 4.94 -6.82
N ALA A 115 7.94 4.93 -8.03
CA ALA A 115 8.72 5.10 -9.26
C ALA A 115 9.08 6.58 -9.49
N GLU A 116 8.14 7.48 -9.20
CA GLU A 116 8.35 8.93 -9.22
C GLU A 116 7.44 9.55 -8.17
N HIS A 117 8.03 10.27 -7.22
CA HIS A 117 7.30 11.03 -6.21
C HIS A 117 6.98 12.44 -6.73
N HIS A 118 6.51 13.34 -5.87
CA HIS A 118 6.18 14.72 -6.26
C HIS A 118 7.41 15.59 -6.57
N ASP A 119 8.63 15.14 -6.24
CA ASP A 119 9.88 15.88 -6.36
C ASP A 119 10.41 15.99 -7.80
N GLY A 120 9.84 15.21 -8.73
CA GLY A 120 10.20 15.20 -10.15
C GLY A 120 11.43 14.37 -10.49
N PHE A 121 11.99 13.63 -9.52
CA PHE A 121 13.11 12.72 -9.75
C PHE A 121 12.62 11.30 -10.01
N GLN A 122 12.96 10.76 -11.18
CA GLN A 122 12.54 9.42 -11.57
C GLN A 122 13.49 8.36 -11.01
N MET A 123 12.96 7.36 -10.30
CA MET A 123 13.74 6.25 -9.74
C MET A 123 14.05 5.15 -10.78
N TYR A 124 13.94 5.47 -12.06
CA TYR A 124 14.00 4.53 -13.17
C TYR A 124 14.67 5.13 -14.41
N LYS A 125 15.10 4.29 -15.34
CA LYS A 125 15.62 4.77 -16.62
C LYS A 125 14.49 5.35 -17.48
N SER A 126 14.60 6.63 -17.80
CA SER A 126 13.57 7.39 -18.52
C SER A 126 14.15 8.05 -19.77
N ALA A 127 13.40 8.01 -20.87
CA ALA A 127 13.70 8.75 -22.09
C ALA A 127 13.11 10.19 -22.05
N LEU A 128 12.23 10.47 -21.08
CA LEU A 128 11.47 11.72 -20.99
C LEU A 128 12.15 12.80 -20.13
N SER A 129 13.13 12.42 -19.31
CA SER A 129 13.88 13.37 -18.47
C SER A 129 15.25 12.81 -18.09
N LYS A 130 16.24 13.71 -18.03
CA LYS A 130 17.59 13.41 -17.51
C LYS A 130 17.64 13.30 -15.98
N TRP A 131 16.63 13.82 -15.28
CA TRP A 131 16.55 13.83 -13.82
C TRP A 131 16.04 12.49 -13.32
N ASN A 132 16.93 11.50 -13.38
CA ASN A 132 16.59 10.14 -13.03
C ASN A 132 17.78 9.38 -12.41
N ALA A 133 17.48 8.30 -11.67
CA ALA A 133 18.47 7.50 -10.96
C ALA A 133 19.46 6.74 -11.87
N PHE A 134 19.12 6.56 -13.16
CA PHE A 134 20.00 5.92 -14.12
C PHE A 134 21.09 6.86 -14.63
N GLU A 135 20.76 8.14 -14.87
CA GLU A 135 21.70 9.17 -15.34
C GLU A 135 22.45 9.85 -14.17
N MET A 136 21.82 9.94 -13.00
CA MET A 136 22.29 10.71 -11.85
C MET A 136 22.26 9.89 -10.56
N GLY A 137 22.90 10.41 -9.50
CA GLY A 137 22.90 9.78 -8.17
C GLY A 137 23.45 8.35 -8.21
N PRO A 138 22.61 7.29 -8.04
CA PRO A 138 23.07 5.90 -8.04
C PRO A 138 23.66 5.41 -9.37
N ARG A 139 23.29 6.06 -10.49
CA ARG A 139 23.58 5.59 -11.86
C ARG A 139 23.13 4.14 -12.11
N ARG A 140 21.94 3.83 -11.61
CA ARG A 140 21.28 2.52 -11.62
C ARG A 140 19.81 2.68 -11.96
N ASP A 141 19.26 1.75 -12.73
CA ASP A 141 17.81 1.64 -12.89
C ASP A 141 17.24 0.92 -11.67
N VAL A 142 17.18 1.61 -10.53
CA VAL A 142 16.85 1.00 -9.23
C VAL A 142 15.44 0.43 -9.19
N LEU A 143 14.48 1.05 -9.88
CA LEU A 143 13.14 0.48 -10.07
C LEU A 143 13.20 -0.80 -10.91
N GLY A 144 13.94 -0.80 -12.02
CA GLY A 144 14.09 -1.97 -12.89
C GLY A 144 14.75 -3.16 -12.19
N GLU A 145 15.83 -2.91 -11.44
CA GLU A 145 16.51 -3.92 -10.63
C GLU A 145 15.57 -4.52 -9.57
N LEU A 146 14.82 -3.66 -8.86
CA LEU A 146 13.86 -4.11 -7.87
C LEU A 146 12.68 -4.87 -8.50
N ALA A 147 12.15 -4.39 -9.63
CA ALA A 147 11.08 -5.06 -10.37
C ALA A 147 11.48 -6.46 -10.84
N ALA A 148 12.71 -6.62 -11.34
CA ALA A 148 13.25 -7.91 -11.76
C ALA A 148 13.36 -8.87 -10.56
N GLU A 149 13.88 -8.40 -9.43
CA GLU A 149 14.09 -9.22 -8.25
C GLU A 149 12.77 -9.61 -7.55
N ILE A 150 11.80 -8.69 -7.47
CA ILE A 150 10.44 -8.96 -6.98
C ILE A 150 9.82 -10.14 -7.75
N LYS A 151 9.87 -10.07 -9.09
CA LYS A 151 9.34 -11.12 -9.97
C LYS A 151 10.10 -12.44 -9.80
N LYS A 152 11.44 -12.36 -9.73
CA LYS A 152 12.32 -13.53 -9.55
C LYS A 152 12.04 -14.29 -8.25
N GLN A 153 11.72 -13.61 -7.16
CA GLN A 153 11.40 -14.26 -5.88
C GLN A 153 9.91 -14.66 -5.74
N GLY A 154 9.11 -14.45 -6.78
CA GLY A 154 7.71 -14.88 -6.86
C GLY A 154 6.70 -13.93 -6.23
N LEU A 155 7.08 -12.68 -5.97
CA LEU A 155 6.16 -11.63 -5.54
C LEU A 155 5.58 -10.89 -6.74
N ILE A 156 4.43 -10.25 -6.55
CA ILE A 156 3.80 -9.45 -7.59
C ILE A 156 4.38 -8.03 -7.57
N PHE A 157 4.88 -7.59 -8.71
CA PHE A 157 5.42 -6.25 -8.89
C PHE A 157 4.30 -5.25 -9.23
N GLY A 158 4.20 -4.21 -8.41
CA GLY A 158 3.51 -2.97 -8.75
C GLY A 158 4.46 -1.78 -8.65
N LEU A 159 3.95 -0.58 -8.92
CA LEU A 159 4.66 0.68 -8.74
C LEU A 159 3.66 1.82 -8.50
N SER A 160 4.14 2.94 -7.96
CA SER A 160 3.35 4.16 -7.84
C SER A 160 3.92 5.32 -8.64
N SER A 161 3.03 6.24 -9.04
CA SER A 161 3.40 7.54 -9.56
C SER A 161 2.62 8.63 -8.83
N HIS A 162 3.34 9.62 -8.33
CA HIS A 162 2.81 10.80 -7.63
C HIS A 162 3.13 12.07 -8.43
N ARG A 163 3.23 11.91 -9.75
CA ARG A 163 3.72 12.94 -10.67
C ARG A 163 2.79 14.14 -10.77
N ILE A 164 1.49 13.96 -10.52
CA ILE A 164 0.51 14.99 -10.84
C ILE A 164 0.66 16.20 -9.91
N GLU A 165 0.97 15.99 -8.62
CA GLU A 165 1.23 17.04 -7.62
C GLU A 165 2.49 17.85 -7.93
N HIS A 166 3.41 17.31 -8.74
CA HIS A 166 4.60 18.03 -9.19
C HIS A 166 4.26 19.36 -9.89
N TRP A 167 3.02 19.51 -10.37
CA TRP A 167 2.49 20.78 -10.87
C TRP A 167 2.80 21.95 -9.93
N PHE A 168 2.48 21.78 -8.64
CA PHE A 168 2.61 22.83 -7.63
C PHE A 168 3.69 22.55 -6.60
N PHE A 169 4.24 21.34 -6.56
CA PHE A 169 5.06 20.89 -5.45
C PHE A 169 6.25 21.81 -5.12
N MET A 170 6.87 22.42 -6.14
CA MET A 170 8.03 23.31 -6.01
C MET A 170 7.68 24.81 -6.04
N ASN A 171 6.39 25.19 -5.96
CA ASN A 171 5.94 26.58 -6.12
C ASN A 171 6.52 27.55 -5.07
N GLY A 172 6.68 27.12 -3.81
CA GLY A 172 7.29 27.94 -2.75
C GLY A 172 8.65 28.54 -3.13
N GLY A 173 9.44 27.81 -3.92
CA GLY A 173 10.74 28.26 -4.41
C GLY A 173 10.66 29.42 -5.41
N LYS A 174 9.48 29.74 -5.96
CA LYS A 174 9.27 30.89 -6.86
C LYS A 174 9.12 32.22 -6.12
N HIS A 175 8.87 32.21 -4.81
CA HIS A 175 8.51 33.42 -4.07
C HIS A 175 9.70 34.18 -3.47
N PHE A 176 10.92 33.65 -3.60
CA PHE A 176 12.14 34.28 -3.10
C PHE A 176 13.36 33.88 -3.94
N ASP A 177 14.51 34.48 -3.66
CA ASP A 177 15.77 34.20 -4.36
C ASP A 177 16.28 32.78 -4.06
N SER A 178 15.84 31.81 -4.87
CA SER A 178 16.14 30.37 -4.77
C SER A 178 16.57 29.78 -6.11
N ASP A 179 17.08 28.54 -6.11
CA ASP A 179 17.51 27.84 -7.33
C ASP A 179 16.34 27.34 -8.21
N VAL A 180 15.10 27.37 -7.69
CA VAL A 180 13.87 27.11 -8.47
C VAL A 180 13.63 28.18 -9.54
N LEU A 181 14.23 29.37 -9.39
CA LEU A 181 14.20 30.45 -10.38
C LEU A 181 15.26 30.28 -11.48
N ASP A 182 16.25 29.41 -11.31
CA ASP A 182 17.32 29.20 -12.29
C ASP A 182 16.79 28.42 -13.52
N PRO A 183 16.83 29.01 -14.73
CA PRO A 183 16.39 28.34 -15.95
C PRO A 183 17.09 27.01 -16.23
N ALA A 184 18.33 26.83 -15.76
CA ALA A 184 19.07 25.57 -15.94
C ALA A 184 18.41 24.38 -15.22
N ASN A 185 17.63 24.66 -14.17
CA ASN A 185 16.97 23.65 -13.33
C ASN A 185 15.46 23.54 -13.60
N ALA A 186 14.94 24.30 -14.58
CA ALA A 186 13.50 24.38 -14.86
C ALA A 186 12.86 23.02 -15.19
N THR A 187 13.61 22.07 -15.75
CA THR A 187 13.08 20.73 -16.09
C THR A 187 13.03 19.76 -14.91
N LEU A 188 13.70 20.08 -13.79
CA LEU A 188 13.56 19.35 -12.52
C LEU A 188 12.40 19.92 -11.71
N TYR A 189 12.35 21.25 -11.57
CA TYR A 189 11.41 21.91 -10.68
C TYR A 189 10.08 22.28 -11.33
N GLY A 190 10.05 22.33 -12.66
CA GLY A 190 8.91 22.81 -13.42
C GLY A 190 7.74 21.82 -13.41
N PRO A 191 6.50 22.33 -13.32
CA PRO A 191 6.17 23.71 -13.67
C PRO A 191 6.09 24.68 -12.47
N ALA A 192 6.11 24.20 -11.22
CA ALA A 192 6.11 25.01 -9.99
C ALA A 192 5.03 26.12 -9.99
N ARG A 193 3.80 25.75 -10.32
CA ARG A 193 2.62 26.62 -10.45
C ARG A 193 1.82 26.64 -9.15
N GLU A 194 0.85 27.54 -9.01
CA GLU A 194 0.00 27.50 -7.83
C GLU A 194 -0.93 26.28 -7.83
N GLU A 195 -1.18 25.72 -6.65
CA GLU A 195 -2.02 24.53 -6.46
C GLU A 195 -3.46 24.74 -6.92
N ASN A 196 -3.96 25.98 -6.87
CA ASN A 196 -5.31 26.33 -7.33
C ASN A 196 -5.41 26.55 -8.86
N GLU A 197 -4.30 26.47 -9.60
CA GLU A 197 -4.32 26.56 -11.05
C GLU A 197 -4.73 25.23 -11.68
N THR A 198 -5.43 25.31 -12.82
CA THR A 198 -5.70 24.13 -13.64
C THR A 198 -4.42 23.68 -14.34
N PRO A 199 -4.01 22.39 -14.23
CA PRO A 199 -2.88 21.85 -14.98
C PRO A 199 -2.97 22.12 -16.48
N SER A 200 -1.85 22.48 -17.10
CA SER A 200 -1.80 22.72 -18.54
C SER A 200 -1.92 21.41 -19.32
N PRO A 201 -2.46 21.42 -20.56
CA PRO A 201 -2.46 20.25 -21.42
C PRO A 201 -1.08 19.65 -21.65
N GLU A 202 -0.03 20.47 -21.74
CA GLU A 202 1.35 20.00 -21.87
C GLU A 202 1.77 19.15 -20.66
N PHE A 203 1.51 19.63 -19.44
CA PHE A 203 1.84 18.90 -18.22
C PHE A 203 1.02 17.60 -18.09
N MET A 204 -0.28 17.64 -18.40
CA MET A 204 -1.14 16.45 -18.34
C MET A 204 -0.76 15.41 -19.41
N ASN A 205 -0.35 15.84 -20.60
CA ASN A 205 0.21 14.95 -21.61
C ASN A 205 1.55 14.35 -21.16
N ASN A 206 2.43 15.14 -20.53
CA ASN A 206 3.68 14.63 -19.98
C ASN A 206 3.45 13.61 -18.86
N TRP A 207 2.47 13.86 -17.98
CA TRP A 207 2.02 12.90 -16.96
C TRP A 207 1.58 11.58 -17.60
N LEU A 208 0.75 11.64 -18.65
CA LEU A 208 0.27 10.45 -19.34
C LEU A 208 1.44 9.67 -19.97
N LEU A 209 2.35 10.36 -20.67
CA LEU A 209 3.53 9.75 -21.29
C LEU A 209 4.45 9.04 -20.29
N ARG A 210 4.69 9.66 -19.13
CA ARG A 210 5.48 9.03 -18.04
C ARG A 210 4.80 7.80 -17.49
N CYS A 211 3.49 7.85 -17.28
CA CYS A 211 2.73 6.70 -16.82
C CYS A 211 2.77 5.55 -17.85
N THR A 212 2.66 5.85 -19.15
CA THR A 212 2.77 4.84 -20.21
C THR A 212 4.18 4.27 -20.33
N GLU A 213 5.24 5.08 -20.19
CA GLU A 213 6.63 4.62 -20.18
C GLU A 213 6.88 3.61 -19.06
N LEU A 214 6.34 3.87 -17.86
CA LEU A 214 6.41 2.95 -16.73
C LEU A 214 5.71 1.61 -17.01
N VAL A 215 4.51 1.67 -17.62
CA VAL A 215 3.75 0.46 -18.00
C VAL A 215 4.52 -0.37 -19.02
N ASP A 216 5.09 0.26 -20.04
CA ASP A 216 5.78 -0.42 -21.15
C ASP A 216 7.11 -1.02 -20.73
N ASN A 217 7.91 -0.27 -19.98
CA ASN A 217 9.25 -0.70 -19.58
C ASN A 217 9.20 -1.76 -18.49
N TYR A 218 8.29 -1.65 -17.51
CA TYR A 218 8.34 -2.46 -16.29
C TYR A 218 7.18 -3.45 -16.13
N LYS A 219 6.11 -3.30 -16.90
CA LYS A 219 4.93 -4.19 -16.89
C LYS A 219 4.40 -4.49 -15.47
N PRO A 220 4.07 -3.47 -14.68
CA PRO A 220 3.51 -3.66 -13.34
C PRO A 220 2.15 -4.36 -13.42
N GLN A 221 1.84 -5.19 -12.42
CA GLN A 221 0.49 -5.74 -12.21
C GLN A 221 -0.35 -4.86 -11.29
N LEU A 222 0.26 -3.88 -10.62
CA LEU A 222 -0.43 -2.86 -9.83
C LEU A 222 0.17 -1.49 -10.13
N PHE A 223 -0.67 -0.53 -10.50
CA PHE A 223 -0.29 0.87 -10.69
C PHE A 223 -1.05 1.71 -9.67
N TRP A 224 -0.32 2.46 -8.85
CA TRP A 224 -0.89 3.25 -7.77
C TRP A 224 -0.75 4.74 -8.07
N PHE A 225 -1.83 5.49 -7.87
CA PHE A 225 -1.85 6.94 -7.98
C PHE A 225 -2.18 7.63 -6.67
N ASP A 226 -1.49 8.74 -6.44
CA ASP A 226 -1.82 9.67 -5.37
C ASP A 226 -3.04 10.54 -5.74
N TRP A 227 -3.51 11.35 -4.80
CA TRP A 227 -4.86 11.91 -4.83
C TRP A 227 -5.10 12.99 -5.89
N TRP A 228 -4.10 13.78 -6.29
CA TRP A 228 -4.35 15.01 -7.07
C TRP A 228 -4.70 14.75 -8.54
N ILE A 229 -4.81 13.48 -8.97
CA ILE A 229 -5.42 13.11 -10.26
C ILE A 229 -6.93 13.38 -10.30
N GLU A 230 -7.55 13.69 -9.16
CA GLU A 230 -9.00 13.97 -9.07
C GLU A 230 -9.42 15.23 -9.81
N GLN A 231 -8.48 16.12 -10.14
CA GLN A 231 -8.73 17.39 -10.83
C GLN A 231 -9.67 17.20 -12.04
N PRO A 232 -10.69 18.05 -12.24
CA PRO A 232 -11.63 17.89 -13.34
C PRO A 232 -10.95 17.81 -14.72
N ALA A 233 -9.89 18.59 -14.93
CA ALA A 233 -9.10 18.58 -16.17
C ALA A 233 -8.41 17.22 -16.46
N MET A 234 -8.19 16.40 -15.43
CA MET A 234 -7.59 15.07 -15.55
C MET A 234 -8.57 13.97 -15.97
N ASP A 235 -9.89 14.23 -16.04
CA ASP A 235 -10.89 13.22 -16.44
C ASP A 235 -10.57 12.51 -17.77
N PRO A 236 -10.26 13.21 -18.89
CA PRO A 236 -9.88 12.53 -20.14
C PRO A 236 -8.56 11.75 -20.03
N TYR A 237 -7.61 12.22 -19.24
CA TYR A 237 -6.30 11.58 -19.06
C TYR A 237 -6.40 10.32 -18.20
N ARG A 238 -7.20 10.35 -17.13
CA ARG A 238 -7.53 9.17 -16.30
C ARG A 238 -8.18 8.07 -17.13
N LYS A 239 -9.17 8.42 -17.96
CA LYS A 239 -9.82 7.45 -18.87
C LYS A 239 -8.85 6.87 -19.88
N SER A 240 -8.01 7.72 -20.46
CA SER A 240 -7.01 7.31 -21.46
C SER A 240 -5.98 6.35 -20.84
N PHE A 241 -5.42 6.69 -19.68
CA PHE A 241 -4.48 5.82 -18.99
C PHE A 241 -5.13 4.50 -18.52
N ALA A 242 -6.30 4.55 -17.91
CA ALA A 242 -6.97 3.35 -17.41
C ALA A 242 -7.31 2.38 -18.54
N SER A 243 -7.87 2.87 -19.65
CA SER A 243 -8.16 2.02 -20.82
C SER A 243 -6.88 1.43 -21.43
N TYR A 244 -5.80 2.23 -21.53
CA TYR A 244 -4.49 1.75 -21.96
C TYR A 244 -3.98 0.61 -21.07
N TYR A 245 -3.90 0.85 -19.77
CA TYR A 245 -3.34 -0.09 -18.81
C TYR A 245 -4.16 -1.38 -18.69
N TYR A 246 -5.49 -1.28 -18.70
CA TYR A 246 -6.35 -2.46 -18.69
C TYR A 246 -6.21 -3.29 -19.97
N ASN A 247 -6.09 -2.65 -21.13
CA ASN A 247 -5.81 -3.35 -22.39
C ASN A 247 -4.41 -4.00 -22.40
N LYS A 248 -3.41 -3.39 -21.74
CA LYS A 248 -2.11 -4.04 -21.50
C LYS A 248 -2.23 -5.26 -20.59
N GLY A 249 -3.06 -5.20 -19.55
CA GLY A 249 -3.41 -6.38 -18.75
C GLY A 249 -3.97 -7.53 -19.59
N LEU A 250 -4.91 -7.22 -20.51
CA LEU A 250 -5.45 -8.21 -21.46
C LEU A 250 -4.36 -8.77 -22.39
N GLU A 251 -3.49 -7.91 -22.95
CA GLU A 251 -2.37 -8.31 -23.80
C GLU A 251 -1.40 -9.26 -23.08
N TRP A 252 -1.12 -8.99 -21.80
CA TRP A 252 -0.22 -9.80 -20.99
C TRP A 252 -0.88 -11.05 -20.41
N ASN A 253 -2.19 -11.23 -20.62
CA ASN A 253 -3.02 -12.23 -19.95
C ASN A 253 -2.83 -12.20 -18.43
N LYS A 254 -2.85 -10.99 -17.86
CA LYS A 254 -2.65 -10.72 -16.45
C LYS A 254 -3.71 -9.76 -15.92
N GLY A 255 -4.34 -10.14 -14.82
CA GLY A 255 -5.16 -9.20 -14.05
C GLY A 255 -4.29 -8.06 -13.52
N VAL A 256 -4.62 -6.83 -13.88
CA VAL A 256 -3.95 -5.62 -13.40
C VAL A 256 -4.82 -4.89 -12.38
N VAL A 257 -4.19 -4.13 -11.48
CA VAL A 257 -4.85 -3.31 -10.47
C VAL A 257 -4.46 -1.86 -10.66
N LEU A 258 -5.46 -0.97 -10.66
CA LEU A 258 -5.26 0.47 -10.65
C LEU A 258 -5.78 1.01 -9.31
N ASN A 259 -4.91 1.58 -8.49
CA ASN A 259 -5.29 2.21 -7.22
C ASN A 259 -5.47 3.71 -7.37
N TYR A 260 -6.41 4.27 -6.60
CA TYR A 260 -6.71 5.69 -6.57
C TYR A 260 -7.20 6.14 -5.19
N LYS A 261 -7.01 7.42 -4.87
CA LYS A 261 -7.57 8.05 -3.66
C LYS A 261 -8.82 8.89 -3.96
N ASN A 262 -9.59 9.15 -2.91
CA ASN A 262 -10.77 10.02 -2.91
C ASN A 262 -11.82 9.64 -3.98
N VAL A 263 -12.19 10.60 -4.83
CA VAL A 263 -13.21 10.47 -5.87
C VAL A 263 -12.60 10.42 -7.28
N SER A 264 -11.30 10.12 -7.36
CA SER A 264 -10.55 10.13 -8.63
C SER A 264 -11.07 9.14 -9.67
N PHE A 265 -11.74 8.06 -9.25
CA PHE A 265 -12.40 7.14 -10.17
C PHE A 265 -13.82 6.84 -9.68
N PRO A 266 -14.78 6.66 -10.61
CA PRO A 266 -16.06 6.06 -10.26
C PRO A 266 -15.87 4.69 -9.62
N GLU A 267 -16.76 4.33 -8.70
CA GLU A 267 -16.74 2.99 -8.12
C GLU A 267 -16.80 1.90 -9.21
N LYS A 268 -16.04 0.81 -9.00
CA LYS A 268 -15.82 -0.30 -9.96
C LYS A 268 -14.96 0.02 -11.18
N ALA A 269 -14.60 1.28 -11.44
CA ALA A 269 -13.68 1.61 -12.53
C ALA A 269 -12.21 1.40 -12.16
N ALA A 270 -11.88 1.36 -10.86
CA ALA A 270 -10.56 1.15 -10.28
C ALA A 270 -10.71 0.71 -8.80
N VAL A 271 -9.59 0.49 -8.10
CA VAL A 271 -9.57 0.06 -6.69
C VAL A 271 -9.32 1.24 -5.78
N LEU A 272 -10.27 1.52 -4.89
CA LEU A 272 -10.13 2.56 -3.87
C LEU A 272 -8.96 2.22 -2.94
N ASP A 273 -8.12 3.22 -2.70
CA ASP A 273 -7.05 3.22 -1.72
C ASP A 273 -7.26 4.34 -0.71
N LEU A 274 -7.22 4.02 0.58
CA LEU A 274 -7.42 4.98 1.68
C LEU A 274 -6.09 5.30 2.34
N GLU A 275 -5.73 6.58 2.30
CA GLU A 275 -4.48 7.04 2.89
C GLU A 275 -4.47 6.90 4.41
N ARG A 276 -3.55 6.10 4.92
CA ARG A 276 -3.20 5.99 6.34
C ARG A 276 -4.44 5.87 7.23
N GLY A 277 -5.25 4.86 6.92
CA GLY A 277 -6.57 4.73 7.52
C GLY A 277 -7.24 3.42 7.17
N LYS A 278 -8.56 3.36 7.33
CA LYS A 278 -9.36 2.17 6.99
C LYS A 278 -10.85 2.52 6.93
N LEU A 279 -11.66 1.55 6.53
CA LEU A 279 -13.12 1.66 6.56
C LEU A 279 -13.70 1.20 7.91
N GLY A 280 -14.81 1.81 8.29
CA GLY A 280 -15.58 1.45 9.48
C GLY A 280 -16.35 0.12 9.36
N GLY A 281 -16.51 -0.42 8.16
CA GLY A 281 -17.28 -1.64 7.91
C GLY A 281 -16.91 -2.35 6.61
N ILE A 282 -17.60 -3.46 6.33
CA ILE A 282 -17.39 -4.25 5.11
C ILE A 282 -17.77 -3.40 3.90
N ARG A 283 -16.93 -3.42 2.87
CA ARG A 283 -17.20 -2.79 1.57
C ARG A 283 -17.12 -3.80 0.45
N GLU A 284 -18.07 -3.73 -0.47
CA GLU A 284 -17.98 -4.34 -1.80
C GLU A 284 -18.09 -3.22 -2.84
N PRO A 285 -17.13 -3.07 -3.77
CA PRO A 285 -16.02 -3.99 -4.09
C PRO A 285 -14.85 -3.94 -3.09
N ALA A 286 -13.89 -4.87 -3.25
CA ALA A 286 -12.64 -4.88 -2.51
C ALA A 286 -11.88 -3.54 -2.63
N TRP A 287 -11.08 -3.23 -1.61
CA TRP A 287 -10.37 -1.96 -1.46
C TRP A 287 -8.98 -2.18 -0.88
N GLN A 288 -8.19 -1.11 -0.79
CA GLN A 288 -6.87 -1.10 -0.18
C GLN A 288 -6.74 0.09 0.78
N THR A 289 -5.83 -0.02 1.73
CA THR A 289 -5.29 1.12 2.45
C THR A 289 -3.78 1.00 2.48
N ASP A 290 -3.12 2.13 2.29
CA ASP A 290 -1.72 2.34 2.60
C ASP A 290 -1.56 2.79 4.05
N ASP A 291 -0.58 2.24 4.75
CA ASP A 291 -0.20 2.66 6.10
C ASP A 291 1.33 2.58 6.21
N ALA A 292 1.94 3.27 7.16
CA ALA A 292 3.39 3.32 7.31
C ALA A 292 3.86 2.74 8.64
N ILE A 293 5.01 2.07 8.64
CA ILE A 293 5.71 1.73 9.88
C ILE A 293 6.18 3.00 10.57
N GLY A 294 6.68 3.99 9.80
CA GLY A 294 6.97 5.32 10.33
C GLY A 294 5.71 6.04 10.82
N ASN A 295 5.75 6.62 12.01
CA ASN A 295 4.63 7.38 12.56
C ASN A 295 4.55 8.80 11.99
N GLU A 296 5.66 9.42 11.60
CA GLU A 296 5.68 10.83 11.21
C GLU A 296 5.81 11.04 9.70
N SER A 297 6.45 10.13 8.99
CA SER A 297 6.74 10.23 7.55
C SER A 297 6.66 8.87 6.87
N TRP A 298 6.32 8.90 5.58
CA TRP A 298 6.44 7.76 4.68
C TRP A 298 7.91 7.50 4.31
N GLY A 299 8.68 8.57 4.05
CA GLY A 299 10.12 8.50 3.81
C GLY A 299 10.98 8.39 5.08
N TYR A 300 12.28 8.18 4.89
CA TYR A 300 13.24 8.16 5.99
C TYR A 300 13.40 9.55 6.63
N ALA A 301 13.23 9.62 7.95
CA ALA A 301 13.61 10.77 8.76
C ALA A 301 14.31 10.28 10.05
N ALA A 302 15.40 10.94 10.44
CA ALA A 302 16.25 10.48 11.55
C ALA A 302 15.55 10.48 12.91
N GLY A 303 14.54 11.33 13.10
CA GLY A 303 13.74 11.43 14.33
C GLY A 303 12.42 10.63 14.31
N ASN A 304 12.18 9.82 13.28
CA ASN A 304 10.91 9.09 13.16
C ASN A 304 10.76 8.05 14.27
N THR A 305 9.52 7.77 14.66
CA THR A 305 9.17 6.66 15.56
C THR A 305 8.43 5.59 14.78
N PHE A 306 8.43 4.35 15.27
CA PHE A 306 7.98 3.20 14.49
C PHE A 306 6.82 2.46 15.16
N LYS A 307 5.85 2.05 14.34
CA LYS A 307 4.75 1.16 14.74
C LYS A 307 5.29 -0.25 14.96
N SER A 308 4.72 -0.99 15.91
CA SER A 308 5.15 -2.35 16.24
C SER A 308 4.51 -3.40 15.34
N ALA A 309 5.06 -4.62 15.36
CA ALA A 309 4.45 -5.77 14.69
C ALA A 309 3.00 -6.03 15.16
N GLN A 310 2.72 -5.83 16.46
CA GLN A 310 1.37 -5.96 17.01
C GLN A 310 0.37 -5.01 16.34
N TYR A 311 0.79 -3.75 16.12
CA TYR A 311 -0.04 -2.77 15.42
C TYR A 311 -0.34 -3.25 14.00
N VAL A 312 0.70 -3.65 13.25
CA VAL A 312 0.57 -4.07 11.85
C VAL A 312 -0.34 -5.29 11.73
N ILE A 313 -0.14 -6.31 12.58
CA ILE A 313 -0.92 -7.55 12.57
C ILE A 313 -2.40 -7.26 12.85
N THR A 314 -2.71 -6.52 13.91
CA THR A 314 -4.10 -6.25 14.29
C THR A 314 -4.83 -5.35 13.29
N ASN A 315 -4.15 -4.39 12.68
CA ASN A 315 -4.74 -3.60 11.59
C ASN A 315 -4.93 -4.43 10.32
N LEU A 316 -3.97 -5.28 9.93
CA LEU A 316 -4.13 -6.22 8.82
C LEU A 316 -5.37 -7.10 9.01
N ILE A 317 -5.55 -7.67 10.20
CA ILE A 317 -6.73 -8.49 10.55
C ILE A 317 -8.04 -7.69 10.40
N ASP A 318 -8.09 -6.47 10.94
CA ASP A 318 -9.27 -5.59 10.85
C ASP A 318 -9.59 -5.22 9.40
N ILE A 319 -8.59 -4.87 8.60
CA ILE A 319 -8.71 -4.50 7.19
C ILE A 319 -9.22 -5.69 6.36
N VAL A 320 -8.62 -6.86 6.52
CA VAL A 320 -8.99 -8.07 5.75
C VAL A 320 -10.42 -8.51 6.06
N SER A 321 -10.85 -8.40 7.32
CA SER A 321 -12.23 -8.70 7.73
C SER A 321 -13.29 -7.80 7.06
N LYS A 322 -12.86 -6.65 6.53
CA LYS A 322 -13.70 -5.64 5.88
C LYS A 322 -13.51 -5.57 4.36
N ASN A 323 -12.92 -6.61 3.77
CA ASN A 323 -12.65 -6.76 2.34
C ASN A 323 -11.48 -5.93 1.79
N GLY A 324 -10.59 -5.49 2.67
CA GLY A 324 -9.43 -4.67 2.31
C GLY A 324 -8.14 -5.47 2.16
N ASN A 325 -7.16 -4.83 1.53
CA ASN A 325 -5.74 -5.17 1.60
C ASN A 325 -4.98 -4.06 2.34
N LEU A 326 -3.88 -4.42 3.01
CA LEU A 326 -2.94 -3.50 3.62
C LEU A 326 -1.67 -3.39 2.74
N LEU A 327 -1.37 -2.18 2.28
CA LEU A 327 -0.12 -1.82 1.62
C LEU A 327 0.78 -1.09 2.64
N LEU A 328 1.69 -1.83 3.29
CA LEU A 328 2.50 -1.31 4.38
C LEU A 328 3.80 -0.65 3.86
N ASN A 329 3.95 0.62 4.14
CA ASN A 329 5.09 1.43 3.73
C ASN A 329 6.28 1.32 4.69
N ILE A 330 7.47 1.31 4.08
CA ILE A 330 8.75 1.60 4.70
C ILE A 330 9.44 2.80 4.04
N GLY A 331 10.32 3.47 4.80
CA GLY A 331 11.17 4.57 4.37
C GLY A 331 12.66 4.23 4.54
N PRO A 332 13.29 3.56 3.57
CA PRO A 332 14.71 3.24 3.59
C PRO A 332 15.61 4.49 3.62
N ARG A 333 16.81 4.35 4.18
CA ARG A 333 17.85 5.39 4.19
C ARG A 333 18.37 5.65 2.78
N SER A 334 18.92 6.83 2.53
CA SER A 334 19.46 7.23 1.21
C SER A 334 20.58 6.31 0.68
N ASP A 335 21.28 5.58 1.56
CA ASP A 335 22.29 4.59 1.16
C ASP A 335 21.68 3.26 0.69
N GLY A 336 20.36 3.06 0.85
CA GLY A 336 19.66 1.83 0.46
C GLY A 336 19.51 0.81 1.58
N THR A 337 19.87 1.14 2.83
CA THR A 337 19.57 0.28 3.98
C THR A 337 18.17 0.54 4.54
N ILE A 338 17.47 -0.53 4.90
CA ILE A 338 16.20 -0.48 5.65
C ILE A 338 16.56 -0.35 7.14
N THR A 339 15.78 0.40 7.92
CA THR A 339 16.13 0.58 9.34
C THR A 339 15.96 -0.72 10.13
N GLU A 340 16.63 -0.81 11.28
CA GLU A 340 16.49 -1.98 12.15
C GLU A 340 15.06 -2.07 12.67
N GLU A 341 14.44 -0.94 13.03
CA GLU A 341 13.07 -0.86 13.54
C GLU A 341 12.03 -1.33 12.53
N GLU A 342 12.20 -0.96 11.26
CA GLU A 342 11.37 -1.43 10.15
C GLU A 342 11.58 -2.93 9.92
N THR A 343 12.83 -3.38 9.93
CA THR A 343 13.20 -4.80 9.76
C THR A 343 12.56 -5.66 10.86
N GLN A 344 12.67 -5.25 12.12
CA GLN A 344 12.08 -5.98 13.25
C GLN A 344 10.55 -6.03 13.17
N THR A 345 9.91 -4.92 12.78
CA THR A 345 8.46 -4.88 12.59
C THR A 345 8.01 -5.84 11.48
N LEU A 346 8.69 -5.80 10.33
CA LEU A 346 8.42 -6.69 9.20
C LEU A 346 8.61 -8.17 9.56
N LEU A 347 9.71 -8.52 10.22
CA LEU A 347 9.97 -9.90 10.66
C LEU A 347 8.98 -10.37 11.72
N GLY A 348 8.59 -9.51 12.65
CA GLY A 348 7.56 -9.80 13.65
C GLY A 348 6.20 -10.07 13.03
N THR A 349 5.80 -9.28 12.02
CA THR A 349 4.59 -9.51 11.22
C THR A 349 4.67 -10.82 10.45
N GLY A 350 5.80 -11.08 9.79
CA GLY A 350 6.07 -12.32 9.05
C GLY A 350 5.94 -13.57 9.91
N LYS A 351 6.56 -13.58 11.09
CA LYS A 351 6.49 -14.69 12.05
C LYS A 351 5.03 -15.04 12.41
N TRP A 352 4.15 -14.05 12.53
CA TRP A 352 2.73 -14.29 12.80
C TRP A 352 2.01 -14.86 11.57
N LEU A 353 2.28 -14.34 10.38
CA LEU A 353 1.67 -14.76 9.12
C LEU A 353 2.13 -16.16 8.68
N ASP A 354 3.34 -16.58 9.02
CA ASP A 354 3.83 -17.94 8.75
C ASP A 354 2.98 -19.00 9.47
N ILE A 355 2.49 -18.67 10.67
CA ILE A 355 1.62 -19.56 11.45
C ILE A 355 0.15 -19.39 11.02
N ASN A 356 -0.32 -18.15 10.92
CA ASN A 356 -1.74 -17.83 10.87
C ASN A 356 -2.24 -17.43 9.47
N GLY A 357 -1.37 -17.48 8.45
CA GLY A 357 -1.65 -16.98 7.11
C GLY A 357 -2.85 -17.64 6.42
N GLU A 358 -3.23 -18.87 6.80
CA GLU A 358 -4.43 -19.54 6.29
C GLU A 358 -5.72 -18.72 6.55
N ALA A 359 -5.77 -17.98 7.67
CA ALA A 359 -6.90 -17.13 8.05
C ALA A 359 -6.87 -15.74 7.41
N ILE A 360 -5.84 -15.43 6.62
CA ILE A 360 -5.67 -14.15 5.93
C ILE A 360 -5.70 -14.37 4.42
N TYR A 361 -4.74 -15.11 3.88
CA TYR A 361 -4.55 -15.26 2.44
C TYR A 361 -5.64 -16.10 1.77
N GLY A 362 -6.18 -15.56 0.68
CA GLY A 362 -7.28 -16.18 -0.05
C GLY A 362 -8.61 -16.25 0.71
N THR A 363 -8.73 -15.54 1.84
CA THR A 363 -10.00 -15.46 2.57
C THR A 363 -10.89 -14.34 2.03
N ARG A 364 -12.18 -14.38 2.40
CA ARG A 364 -13.16 -13.32 2.18
C ARG A 364 -13.77 -12.89 3.52
N PRO A 365 -14.28 -11.66 3.62
CA PRO A 365 -15.09 -11.26 4.77
C PRO A 365 -16.19 -12.27 5.04
N TRP A 366 -16.48 -12.50 6.31
CA TRP A 366 -17.77 -13.08 6.66
C TRP A 366 -18.87 -12.01 6.53
N LYS A 367 -20.13 -12.38 6.78
CA LYS A 367 -21.25 -11.42 6.79
C LYS A 367 -21.18 -10.38 7.92
N ILE A 368 -20.38 -10.63 8.95
CA ILE A 368 -20.07 -9.72 10.05
C ILE A 368 -18.55 -9.64 10.12
N TYR A 369 -17.97 -8.44 10.13
CA TYR A 369 -16.51 -8.29 10.12
C TYR A 369 -15.88 -8.60 11.49
N GLY A 370 -16.61 -8.36 12.59
CA GLY A 370 -16.08 -8.53 13.93
C GLY A 370 -17.01 -8.20 15.09
N GLU A 371 -16.49 -8.44 16.28
CA GLU A 371 -17.06 -8.08 17.58
C GLU A 371 -15.97 -7.40 18.44
N GLY A 372 -16.36 -6.69 19.50
CA GLY A 372 -15.42 -6.16 20.48
C GLY A 372 -15.69 -4.73 20.92
N PRO A 373 -15.07 -4.29 22.01
CA PRO A 373 -15.24 -2.93 22.54
C PRO A 373 -14.50 -1.86 21.73
N THR A 374 -13.45 -2.23 20.97
CA THR A 374 -12.58 -1.25 20.31
C THR A 374 -13.18 -0.85 18.96
N GLN A 375 -13.54 0.44 18.84
CA GLN A 375 -13.99 1.01 17.59
C GLN A 375 -12.81 1.13 16.62
N SER A 376 -13.05 0.75 15.37
CA SER A 376 -12.07 0.93 14.31
C SER A 376 -12.01 2.42 13.95
N ALA A 377 -10.81 2.97 13.93
CA ALA A 377 -10.59 4.26 13.27
C ALA A 377 -11.05 4.17 11.81
N SER A 378 -11.59 5.25 11.25
CA SER A 378 -12.14 5.27 9.90
C SER A 378 -11.90 6.60 9.20
N GLY A 379 -11.64 6.55 7.89
CA GLY A 379 -11.29 7.71 7.08
C GLY A 379 -9.78 7.81 6.81
N SER A 380 -9.38 8.82 6.04
CA SER A 380 -7.97 9.08 5.73
C SER A 380 -7.25 9.70 6.93
N PHE A 381 -5.97 9.37 7.12
CA PHE A 381 -5.15 9.80 8.27
C PHE A 381 -5.78 9.46 9.63
N ALA A 382 -6.49 8.35 9.69
CA ALA A 382 -7.15 7.84 10.87
C ALA A 382 -6.40 6.62 11.41
N ASP A 383 -5.14 6.80 11.81
CA ASP A 383 -4.39 5.75 12.51
C ASP A 383 -5.18 5.22 13.71
N GLN A 384 -5.11 3.91 13.93
CA GLN A 384 -5.72 3.30 15.12
C GLN A 384 -4.99 3.75 16.40
N LYS A 385 -5.56 4.73 17.10
CA LYS A 385 -4.96 5.30 18.33
C LYS A 385 -5.16 4.41 19.57
N VAL A 386 -6.31 3.75 19.66
CA VAL A 386 -6.63 2.82 20.75
C VAL A 386 -6.27 1.40 20.29
N PRO A 387 -5.29 0.73 20.90
CA PRO A 387 -4.90 -0.61 20.51
C PRO A 387 -6.06 -1.60 20.63
N PHE A 388 -6.18 -2.51 19.66
CA PHE A 388 -7.05 -3.67 19.79
C PHE A 388 -6.55 -4.61 20.89
N THR A 389 -7.47 -5.38 21.45
CA THR A 389 -7.21 -6.32 22.55
C THR A 389 -7.75 -7.70 22.22
N ALA A 390 -7.45 -8.69 23.07
CA ALA A 390 -8.02 -10.04 22.96
C ALA A 390 -9.57 -10.09 23.03
N LYS A 391 -10.23 -9.00 23.45
CA LYS A 391 -11.70 -8.88 23.44
C LYS A 391 -12.25 -8.49 22.06
N ASP A 392 -11.38 -8.06 21.15
CA ASP A 392 -11.73 -7.69 19.80
C ASP A 392 -11.52 -8.88 18.88
N ILE A 393 -12.61 -9.32 18.25
CA ILE A 393 -12.65 -10.48 17.36
C ILE A 393 -12.90 -10.00 15.93
N ARG A 394 -12.18 -10.56 14.96
CA ARG A 394 -12.44 -10.36 13.54
C ARG A 394 -12.67 -11.67 12.83
N PHE A 395 -13.47 -11.62 11.77
CA PHE A 395 -13.89 -12.80 11.04
C PHE A 395 -13.42 -12.77 9.58
N THR A 396 -12.92 -13.92 9.14
CA THR A 396 -12.66 -14.21 7.73
C THR A 396 -13.16 -15.61 7.41
N THR A 397 -13.39 -15.90 6.13
CA THR A 397 -13.90 -17.21 5.67
C THR A 397 -13.14 -17.73 4.48
N LYS A 398 -13.04 -19.06 4.39
CA LYS A 398 -12.51 -19.78 3.24
C LYS A 398 -13.24 -21.11 3.07
N GLY A 399 -14.03 -21.21 2.00
CA GLY A 399 -14.97 -22.34 1.84
C GLY A 399 -15.94 -22.41 3.02
N ASN A 400 -16.03 -23.57 3.67
CA ASN A 400 -16.92 -23.79 4.82
C ASN A 400 -16.25 -23.53 6.18
N ILE A 401 -15.03 -22.97 6.18
CA ILE A 401 -14.30 -22.64 7.40
C ILE A 401 -14.51 -21.16 7.74
N LEU A 402 -14.86 -20.90 8.99
CA LEU A 402 -14.86 -19.58 9.60
C LEU A 402 -13.60 -19.46 10.48
N TYR A 403 -12.85 -18.39 10.29
CA TYR A 403 -11.77 -18.02 11.19
C TYR A 403 -12.26 -16.89 12.09
N ALA A 404 -12.18 -17.10 13.41
CA ALA A 404 -12.40 -16.05 14.40
C ALA A 404 -11.05 -15.68 15.02
N ILE A 405 -10.65 -14.42 14.87
CA ILE A 405 -9.31 -13.95 15.19
C ILE A 405 -9.40 -12.99 16.37
N ALA A 406 -8.92 -13.42 17.55
CA ALA A 406 -8.79 -12.56 18.72
C ALA A 406 -7.54 -11.70 18.60
N MET A 407 -7.69 -10.37 18.68
CA MET A 407 -6.61 -9.40 18.45
C MET A 407 -5.74 -9.17 19.70
N GLY A 408 -5.29 -10.27 20.27
CA GLY A 408 -4.43 -10.37 21.45
C GLY A 408 -4.57 -11.75 22.09
N GLN A 409 -3.71 -12.05 23.06
CA GLN A 409 -3.79 -13.31 23.81
C GLN A 409 -4.92 -13.28 24.86
N PRO A 410 -5.91 -14.19 24.80
CA PRO A 410 -6.99 -14.23 25.80
C PRO A 410 -6.51 -14.76 27.16
N ALA A 411 -6.64 -13.93 28.19
CA ALA A 411 -6.41 -14.29 29.59
C ALA A 411 -7.63 -14.95 30.26
N THR A 412 -8.82 -14.72 29.73
CA THR A 412 -10.08 -15.32 30.18
C THR A 412 -10.80 -15.96 28.99
N ASN A 413 -11.97 -16.57 29.22
CA ASN A 413 -12.76 -17.15 28.13
C ASN A 413 -12.97 -16.14 27.00
N THR A 414 -12.77 -16.59 25.76
CA THR A 414 -13.18 -15.86 24.56
C THR A 414 -14.66 -16.16 24.33
N THR A 415 -15.47 -15.11 24.25
CA THR A 415 -16.92 -15.20 24.04
C THR A 415 -17.29 -14.57 22.71
N ILE A 416 -17.84 -15.35 21.79
CA ILE A 416 -18.24 -14.91 20.45
C ILE A 416 -19.76 -14.99 20.35
N LYS A 417 -20.43 -13.85 20.46
CA LYS A 417 -21.89 -13.77 20.56
C LYS A 417 -22.58 -14.19 19.27
N THR A 418 -22.00 -13.80 18.13
CA THR A 418 -22.55 -14.16 16.82
C THR A 418 -22.54 -15.65 16.55
N LEU A 419 -21.85 -16.46 17.35
CA LEU A 419 -21.80 -17.92 17.19
C LEU A 419 -22.62 -18.70 18.24
N GLY A 420 -23.47 -18.03 19.02
CA GLY A 420 -24.44 -18.70 19.89
C GLY A 420 -25.46 -19.55 19.11
N ALA A 421 -25.99 -20.61 19.72
CA ALA A 421 -26.94 -21.51 19.09
C ALA A 421 -28.22 -20.80 18.62
N LYS A 422 -28.68 -19.78 19.37
CA LYS A 422 -29.85 -18.95 19.00
C LYS A 422 -29.54 -17.93 17.89
N ALA A 423 -28.28 -17.65 17.60
CA ALA A 423 -27.90 -16.73 16.53
C ALA A 423 -28.14 -17.32 15.12
N GLY A 424 -28.38 -18.64 15.03
CA GLY A 424 -28.75 -19.29 13.77
C GLY A 424 -27.62 -19.41 12.75
N ASN A 425 -26.36 -19.34 13.20
CA ASN A 425 -25.17 -19.37 12.33
C ASN A 425 -24.57 -20.78 12.16
N GLY A 426 -25.37 -21.81 12.40
CA GLY A 426 -24.98 -23.22 12.28
C GLY A 426 -24.56 -23.86 13.60
N VAL A 427 -24.49 -25.19 13.58
CA VAL A 427 -24.04 -26.00 14.71
C VAL A 427 -22.54 -26.24 14.56
N ILE A 428 -21.77 -25.82 15.56
CA ILE A 428 -20.31 -25.95 15.52
C ILE A 428 -19.91 -27.42 15.67
N ALA A 429 -19.04 -27.88 14.78
CA ALA A 429 -18.49 -29.23 14.77
C ALA A 429 -17.11 -29.29 15.45
N SER A 430 -16.22 -28.32 15.16
CA SER A 430 -14.91 -28.21 15.81
C SER A 430 -14.47 -26.76 15.96
N VAL A 431 -13.62 -26.54 16.97
CA VAL A 431 -12.87 -25.30 17.18
C VAL A 431 -11.43 -25.70 17.50
N GLU A 432 -10.49 -25.16 16.73
CA GLU A 432 -9.06 -25.44 16.83
C GLU A 432 -8.28 -24.12 16.87
N ILE A 433 -7.15 -24.07 17.57
CA ILE A 433 -6.21 -22.95 17.47
C ILE A 433 -5.19 -23.25 16.39
N ILE A 434 -5.07 -22.39 15.38
CA ILE A 434 -4.05 -22.57 14.33
C ILE A 434 -2.65 -22.50 14.95
N GLY A 435 -1.80 -23.47 14.61
CA GLY A 435 -0.43 -23.55 15.14
C GLY A 435 -0.32 -24.23 16.52
N SER A 436 -1.39 -24.85 17.02
CA SER A 436 -1.38 -25.59 18.28
C SER A 436 -2.02 -26.97 18.11
N ASP A 437 -1.41 -27.98 18.74
CA ASP A 437 -1.98 -29.33 18.86
C ASP A 437 -2.88 -29.48 20.10
N GLU A 438 -3.05 -28.41 20.88
CA GLU A 438 -3.88 -28.42 22.08
C GLU A 438 -5.36 -28.62 21.74
N LYS A 439 -5.98 -29.64 22.35
CA LYS A 439 -7.44 -29.81 22.33
C LYS A 439 -8.09 -28.81 23.29
N ILE A 440 -8.52 -27.67 22.74
CA ILE A 440 -9.17 -26.62 23.50
C ILE A 440 -10.59 -27.00 23.94
N SER A 441 -10.96 -26.57 25.14
CA SER A 441 -12.32 -26.71 25.66
C SER A 441 -13.18 -25.55 25.19
N TRP A 442 -14.30 -25.87 24.54
CA TRP A 442 -15.28 -24.89 24.10
C TRP A 442 -16.69 -25.43 24.25
N LYS A 443 -17.67 -24.52 24.21
CA LYS A 443 -19.10 -24.86 24.22
C LYS A 443 -19.88 -23.83 23.42
N GLN A 444 -20.70 -24.29 22.49
CA GLN A 444 -21.71 -23.46 21.85
C GLN A 444 -22.92 -23.37 22.79
N GLU A 445 -23.04 -22.26 23.49
CA GLU A 445 -24.16 -21.96 24.38
C GLU A 445 -25.30 -21.29 23.60
N ALA A 446 -26.40 -20.98 24.29
CA ALA A 446 -27.56 -20.40 23.63
C ALA A 446 -27.25 -19.04 22.97
N ASP A 447 -26.46 -18.20 23.64
CA ASP A 447 -26.19 -16.80 23.32
C ASP A 447 -24.77 -16.54 22.81
N ALA A 448 -23.83 -17.48 22.98
CA ALA A 448 -22.47 -17.34 22.47
C ALA A 448 -21.76 -18.69 22.26
N LEU A 449 -20.70 -18.68 21.45
CA LEU A 449 -19.63 -19.66 21.55
C LEU A 449 -18.65 -19.21 22.65
N VAL A 450 -18.42 -20.07 23.64
CA VAL A 450 -17.47 -19.84 24.74
C VAL A 450 -16.28 -20.76 24.56
N ILE A 451 -15.08 -20.19 24.43
CA ILE A 451 -13.82 -20.92 24.28
C ILE A 451 -12.97 -20.64 25.52
N LYS A 452 -12.51 -21.68 26.22
CA LYS A 452 -11.63 -21.53 27.38
C LYS A 452 -10.20 -21.15 26.95
N PRO A 453 -9.44 -20.44 27.80
CA PRO A 453 -8.05 -20.13 27.50
C PRO A 453 -7.21 -21.38 27.20
N SER A 454 -6.31 -21.25 26.23
CA SER A 454 -5.27 -22.25 25.92
C SER A 454 -4.21 -22.27 27.02
N LYS A 455 -3.59 -23.43 27.28
CA LYS A 455 -2.42 -23.50 28.17
C LYS A 455 -1.19 -22.87 27.53
N SER A 456 -1.08 -22.96 26.22
CA SER A 456 -0.02 -22.34 25.43
C SER A 456 -0.61 -21.79 24.13
N TYR A 457 -0.38 -20.50 23.87
CA TYR A 457 -0.77 -19.88 22.61
C TYR A 457 0.41 -19.83 21.65
N PRO A 458 0.18 -20.07 20.34
CA PRO A 458 1.24 -20.06 19.35
C PRO A 458 1.73 -18.66 18.98
N SER A 459 1.03 -17.62 19.45
CA SER A 459 1.36 -16.22 19.22
C SER A 459 0.82 -15.35 20.35
N GLU A 460 1.61 -14.35 20.73
CA GLU A 460 1.24 -13.30 21.70
C GLU A 460 0.44 -12.16 21.04
N ASN A 461 0.57 -12.00 19.71
CA ASN A 461 0.05 -10.85 18.99
C ASN A 461 -1.47 -10.94 18.68
N ALA A 462 -1.87 -12.07 18.11
CA ALA A 462 -3.26 -12.44 17.88
C ALA A 462 -3.40 -13.96 17.84
N VAL A 463 -4.60 -14.47 18.18
CA VAL A 463 -4.92 -15.90 18.23
C VAL A 463 -6.03 -16.20 17.24
N VAL A 464 -5.82 -17.22 16.41
CA VAL A 464 -6.80 -17.63 15.39
C VAL A 464 -7.49 -18.92 15.80
N TYR A 465 -8.82 -18.86 15.89
CA TYR A 465 -9.69 -20.02 16.01
C TYR A 465 -10.22 -20.42 14.64
N LYS A 466 -9.90 -21.64 14.22
CA LYS A 466 -10.46 -22.29 13.04
C LYS A 466 -11.73 -23.03 13.44
N ILE A 467 -12.86 -22.65 12.84
CA ILE A 467 -14.19 -23.13 13.23
C ILE A 467 -14.82 -23.84 12.03
N SER A 468 -15.27 -25.07 12.26
CA SER A 468 -16.04 -25.86 11.29
C SER A 468 -17.46 -26.09 11.78
N PHE A 469 -18.39 -26.25 10.84
CA PHE A 469 -19.81 -26.46 11.12
C PHE A 469 -20.25 -27.86 10.68
N LYS A 470 -21.26 -28.41 11.35
CA LYS A 470 -21.91 -29.66 10.92
C LYS A 470 -22.55 -29.43 9.53
N LYS A 471 -22.42 -30.42 8.66
CA LYS A 471 -23.04 -30.43 7.33
C LYS A 471 -24.55 -30.52 7.41
#